data_AF-A0A914UDM3-F1
#
_entry.id   AF-A0A914UDM3-F1
#
_cell.length_a   1.000
_cell.length_b   1.000
_cell.length_c   1.000
_cell.angle_alpha   90.00
_cell.angle_beta   90.00
_cell.angle_gamma   90.00
#
_symmetry.space_group_name_H-M   'P 1'
#
loop_
_entity.id
_entity.type
_entity.pdbx_description
1 polymer ?
#
loop_
_entity_poly.entity_id
_entity_poly.type
_entity_poly.pdbx_seq_one_letter_code
_entity_poly.pdbx_strand_id
1 'polypeptide(L)'
;MTIQQKEIMASIGDAPEEVSSKVTTNKVIRNFVELFKNLLNGTQEDIEVTRMVGGASINNAFRNFSSFKAIKPEDGLTDEVVINALRNSHGTRVPMFISEHCFIQLSIRQIKRLKEPSVAFVDTIKNILLEIVDYCTSKIVEQEKNRFPRLYKRINKVACDIVNERLQPTKEFVEKIVNMQLNYINIRHPEFVLLQKPIPEKKEVIKEEPIYSTPTPFAADEAELEDCKTLQKLVIQYYEIVCNSLQYSMLPKAIMMELVNHVKNNIHEELEEKIASLGDVVKELTKESEAITQKREQTLTKLEELERAKTLLQTISEVNM
;
A
#
# COMPACT_ATOMS: atom_id res chain seq x y z
N MET A 1 18.96 -50.37 12.81
CA MET A 1 18.61 -49.10 12.14
C MET A 1 18.93 -47.98 13.10
N THR A 2 19.94 -47.17 12.84
CA THR A 2 20.20 -46.00 13.67
C THR A 2 19.17 -44.92 13.35
N ILE A 3 18.39 -44.53 14.36
CA ILE A 3 17.32 -43.51 14.31
C ILE A 3 17.81 -42.23 13.60
N GLN A 4 19.06 -41.83 13.86
CA GLN A 4 19.72 -40.68 13.24
C GLN A 4 19.72 -40.67 11.70
N GLN A 5 19.86 -41.81 11.02
CA GLN A 5 19.93 -41.80 9.54
C GLN A 5 18.55 -41.72 8.88
N LYS A 6 17.54 -42.32 9.51
CA LYS A 6 16.15 -42.12 9.12
C LYS A 6 15.71 -40.68 9.38
N GLU A 7 16.17 -40.08 10.47
CA GLU A 7 15.97 -38.65 10.75
C GLU A 7 16.65 -37.74 9.72
N ILE A 8 17.86 -38.07 9.27
CA ILE A 8 18.56 -37.32 8.20
C ILE A 8 17.82 -37.43 6.87
N MET A 9 17.34 -38.62 6.49
CA MET A 9 16.53 -38.79 5.27
C MET A 9 15.17 -38.08 5.37
N ALA A 10 14.52 -38.15 6.53
CA ALA A 10 13.28 -37.41 6.80
C ALA A 10 13.49 -35.89 6.77
N SER A 11 14.66 -35.40 7.21
CA SER A 11 15.06 -33.99 7.15
C SER A 11 15.34 -33.51 5.72
N ILE A 12 15.79 -34.38 4.81
CA ILE A 12 16.01 -34.06 3.39
C ILE A 12 14.68 -34.15 2.61
N GLY A 13 13.77 -35.03 3.02
CA GLY A 13 12.47 -35.32 2.41
C GLY A 13 12.53 -36.26 1.20
N ASP A 14 11.35 -36.69 0.71
CA ASP A 14 11.20 -37.71 -0.36
C ASP A 14 11.85 -37.31 -1.68
N ALA A 15 12.29 -38.28 -2.48
CA ALA A 15 12.98 -38.00 -3.74
C ALA A 15 12.07 -37.29 -4.76
N PRO A 16 12.59 -36.30 -5.52
CA PRO A 16 11.81 -35.58 -6.53
C PRO A 16 11.41 -36.47 -7.71
N GLU A 17 11.99 -37.66 -7.85
CA GLU A 17 11.57 -38.67 -8.84
C GLU A 17 10.28 -39.41 -8.43
N GLU A 18 9.98 -39.52 -7.13
CA GLU A 18 8.76 -40.17 -6.62
C GLU A 18 7.56 -39.22 -6.54
N VAL A 19 7.81 -37.91 -6.39
CA VAL A 19 6.78 -36.89 -6.22
C VAL A 19 6.66 -36.04 -7.49
N SER A 20 5.49 -36.08 -8.15
CA SER A 20 5.21 -35.25 -9.34
C SER A 20 5.58 -33.78 -9.10
N SER A 21 6.33 -33.16 -10.03
CA SER A 21 6.75 -31.74 -9.98
C SER A 21 5.60 -30.79 -9.64
N LYS A 22 4.37 -31.13 -10.04
CA LYS A 22 3.15 -30.37 -9.71
C LYS A 22 2.82 -30.37 -8.21
N VAL A 23 2.95 -31.53 -7.55
CA VAL A 23 2.68 -31.67 -6.11
C VAL A 23 3.68 -30.88 -5.30
N THR A 24 4.97 -30.97 -5.65
CA THR A 24 6.05 -30.19 -5.01
C THR A 24 5.81 -28.69 -5.18
N THR A 25 5.47 -28.26 -6.40
CA THR A 25 5.19 -26.86 -6.71
C THR A 25 4.01 -26.33 -5.89
N ASN A 26 2.89 -27.05 -5.85
CA ASN A 26 1.71 -26.64 -5.08
C ASN A 26 2.00 -26.58 -3.57
N LYS A 27 2.78 -27.52 -3.03
CA LYS A 27 3.20 -27.48 -1.62
C LYS A 27 3.99 -26.20 -1.33
N VAL A 28 4.96 -25.87 -2.17
CA VAL A 28 5.81 -24.68 -2.00
C VAL A 28 5.00 -23.39 -2.13
N ILE A 29 4.09 -23.31 -3.11
CA ILE A 29 3.20 -22.15 -3.28
C ILE A 29 2.32 -21.97 -2.05
N ARG A 30 1.68 -23.04 -1.54
CA ARG A 30 0.82 -22.98 -0.35
C ARG A 30 1.57 -22.45 0.87
N ASN A 31 2.75 -23.00 1.13
CA ASN A 31 3.60 -22.55 2.25
C ASN A 31 3.95 -21.06 2.11
N PHE A 32 4.36 -20.61 0.92
CA PHE A 32 4.65 -19.19 0.67
C PHE A 32 3.41 -18.30 0.91
N VAL A 33 2.26 -18.69 0.39
CA VAL A 33 1.01 -17.93 0.51
C VAL A 33 0.55 -17.85 1.97
N GLU A 34 0.68 -18.93 2.73
CA GLU A 34 0.33 -18.95 4.16
C GLU A 34 1.23 -17.99 4.95
N LEU A 35 2.54 -18.04 4.73
CA LEU A 35 3.49 -17.10 5.34
C LEU A 35 3.19 -15.64 4.98
N PHE A 36 2.87 -15.38 3.71
CA PHE A 36 2.50 -14.05 3.23
C PHE A 36 1.22 -13.54 3.90
N LYS A 37 0.18 -14.38 4.00
CA LYS A 37 -1.07 -14.05 4.70
C LYS A 37 -0.84 -13.81 6.19
N ASN A 38 -0.03 -14.64 6.84
CA ASN A 38 0.27 -14.50 8.26
C ASN A 38 1.06 -13.23 8.56
N LEU A 39 2.01 -12.85 7.70
CA LEU A 39 2.75 -11.61 7.84
C LEU A 39 1.88 -10.36 7.63
N LEU A 40 0.96 -10.40 6.66
CA LEU A 40 0.01 -9.31 6.44
C LEU A 40 -1.00 -9.15 7.59
N ASN A 41 -1.47 -10.27 8.16
CA ASN A 41 -2.44 -10.25 9.25
C ASN A 41 -1.80 -10.03 10.62
N GLY A 42 -0.49 -10.22 10.75
CA GLY A 42 0.20 -10.19 12.04
C GLY A 42 -0.07 -11.44 12.90
N THR A 43 -0.40 -12.58 12.28
CA THR A 43 -0.70 -13.85 12.94
C THR A 43 0.50 -14.80 12.94
N GLN A 44 1.72 -14.26 12.99
CA GLN A 44 2.94 -15.08 13.03
C GLN A 44 3.17 -15.62 14.44
N GLU A 45 3.69 -16.85 14.53
CA GLU A 45 4.06 -17.48 15.80
C GLU A 45 5.26 -16.77 16.45
N ASP A 46 6.28 -16.47 15.63
CA ASP A 46 7.48 -15.73 16.04
C ASP A 46 7.35 -14.24 15.71
N ILE A 47 7.12 -13.40 16.73
CA ILE A 47 6.98 -11.96 16.57
C ILE A 47 8.35 -11.30 16.48
N GLU A 48 8.65 -10.63 15.37
CA GLU A 48 9.87 -9.82 15.21
C GLU A 48 9.75 -8.52 16.02
N VAL A 49 10.58 -8.37 17.06
CA VAL A 49 10.51 -7.23 18.01
C VAL A 49 11.36 -6.03 17.56
N THR A 50 12.34 -6.25 16.69
CA THR A 50 13.36 -5.24 16.35
C THR A 50 12.89 -4.21 15.33
N ARG A 51 12.02 -4.60 14.39
CA ARG A 51 11.57 -3.73 13.30
C ARG A 51 10.11 -4.00 12.95
N MET A 52 9.45 -2.98 12.39
CA MET A 52 8.11 -3.14 11.85
C MET A 52 8.17 -3.95 10.55
N VAL A 53 7.35 -4.99 10.46
CA VAL A 53 7.24 -5.86 9.30
C VAL A 53 5.78 -6.08 8.91
N GLY A 54 5.54 -6.46 7.66
CA GLY A 54 4.22 -6.94 7.25
C GLY A 54 3.13 -5.87 7.28
N GLY A 55 1.97 -6.29 7.79
CA GLY A 55 0.82 -5.41 7.97
C GLY A 55 1.08 -4.23 8.92
N ALA A 56 2.02 -4.35 9.85
CA ALA A 56 2.36 -3.26 10.75
C ALA A 56 3.03 -2.09 10.00
N SER A 57 3.91 -2.39 9.04
CA SER A 57 4.54 -1.38 8.18
C SER A 57 3.52 -0.64 7.31
N ILE A 58 2.53 -1.37 6.79
CA ILE A 58 1.40 -0.80 6.05
C ILE A 58 0.57 0.12 6.96
N ASN A 59 0.22 -0.32 8.17
CA ASN A 59 -0.52 0.50 9.13
C ASN A 59 0.24 1.78 9.50
N ASN A 60 1.54 1.67 9.73
CA ASN A 60 2.41 2.80 10.01
C ASN A 60 2.47 3.78 8.84
N ALA A 61 2.53 3.29 7.60
CA ALA A 61 2.49 4.14 6.41
C ALA A 61 1.17 4.92 6.29
N PHE A 62 0.03 4.30 6.60
CA PHE A 62 -1.25 5.01 6.64
C PHE A 62 -1.30 6.10 7.74
N ARG A 63 -0.70 5.84 8.91
CA ARG A 63 -0.64 6.84 10.00
C ARG A 63 0.30 8.00 9.68
N ASN A 64 1.45 7.69 9.08
CA ASN A 64 2.53 8.64 8.81
C ASN A 64 2.49 9.19 7.39
N PHE A 65 1.31 9.36 6.81
CA PHE A 65 1.17 9.91 5.48
C PHE A 65 1.54 11.41 5.47
N SER A 66 2.84 11.67 5.38
CA SER A 66 3.46 12.98 5.56
C SER A 66 3.25 13.90 4.35
N SER A 67 3.06 13.34 3.16
CA SER A 67 2.85 14.09 1.92
C SER A 67 1.62 15.02 1.98
N PHE A 68 0.56 14.62 2.70
CA PHE A 68 -0.61 15.48 2.91
C PHE A 68 -0.33 16.60 3.92
N LYS A 69 0.48 16.32 4.95
CA LYS A 69 0.88 17.31 5.97
C LYS A 69 1.83 18.39 5.43
N ALA A 70 2.53 18.10 4.33
CA ALA A 70 3.45 19.06 3.70
C ALA A 70 2.72 20.15 2.91
N ILE A 71 1.49 19.88 2.45
CA ILE A 71 0.70 20.82 1.65
C ILE A 71 -0.15 21.64 2.61
N LYS A 72 0.21 22.90 2.82
CA LYS A 72 -0.55 23.77 3.70
C LYS A 72 -1.84 24.22 3.02
N PRO A 73 -2.97 24.29 3.75
CA PRO A 73 -4.23 24.79 3.23
C PRO A 73 -4.14 26.22 2.69
N GLU A 74 -3.34 27.08 3.33
CA GLU A 74 -3.17 28.49 2.97
C GLU A 74 -2.31 28.75 1.72
N ASP A 75 -1.55 27.75 1.27
CA ASP A 75 -0.64 27.92 0.15
C ASP A 75 -1.39 28.33 -1.13
N GLY A 76 -0.98 29.45 -1.72
CA GLY A 76 -1.59 29.98 -2.95
C GLY A 76 -2.91 30.73 -2.74
N LEU A 77 -3.33 30.96 -1.49
CA LEU A 77 -4.47 31.80 -1.13
C LEU A 77 -4.00 33.18 -0.60
N THR A 78 -3.06 33.83 -1.28
CA THR A 78 -2.66 35.20 -0.90
C THR A 78 -3.82 36.18 -1.10
N ASP A 79 -3.84 37.26 -0.32
CA ASP A 79 -4.90 38.28 -0.39
C ASP A 79 -5.08 38.80 -1.83
N GLU A 80 -3.97 39.06 -2.53
CA GLU A 80 -3.97 39.47 -3.93
C GLU A 80 -4.66 38.46 -4.85
N VAL A 81 -4.36 37.16 -4.71
CA VAL A 81 -4.94 36.11 -5.55
C VAL A 81 -6.44 36.00 -5.31
N VAL A 82 -6.87 36.05 -4.05
CA VAL A 82 -8.28 35.91 -3.68
C VAL A 82 -9.07 37.15 -4.09
N ILE A 83 -8.53 38.35 -3.90
CA ILE A 83 -9.13 39.61 -4.34
C ILE A 83 -9.28 39.63 -5.86
N ASN A 84 -8.22 39.27 -6.59
CA ASN A 84 -8.29 39.19 -8.06
C ASN A 84 -9.31 38.14 -8.52
N ALA A 85 -9.39 36.99 -7.85
CA ALA A 85 -10.40 35.97 -8.15
C ALA A 85 -11.83 36.48 -7.89
N LEU A 86 -12.04 37.22 -6.80
CA LEU A 86 -13.32 37.87 -6.48
C LEU A 86 -13.71 38.84 -7.59
N ARG A 87 -12.85 39.83 -7.91
CA ARG A 87 -13.07 40.81 -8.98
C ARG A 87 -13.41 40.14 -10.31
N ASN A 88 -12.64 39.11 -10.70
CA ASN A 88 -12.89 38.36 -11.93
C ASN A 88 -14.22 37.57 -11.89
N SER A 89 -14.60 37.04 -10.73
CA SER A 89 -15.85 36.29 -10.58
C SER A 89 -17.09 37.18 -10.65
N HIS A 90 -16.99 38.41 -10.17
CA HIS A 90 -18.07 39.40 -10.26
C HIS A 90 -18.12 40.07 -11.64
N GLY A 91 -16.97 40.19 -12.30
CA GLY A 91 -16.84 40.76 -13.64
C GLY A 91 -17.16 42.26 -13.64
N THR A 92 -18.08 42.69 -14.51
CA THR A 92 -18.47 44.11 -14.61
C THR A 92 -19.51 44.53 -13.57
N ARG A 93 -19.92 43.63 -12.66
CA ARG A 93 -20.99 43.87 -11.69
C ARG A 93 -20.42 44.36 -10.36
N VAL A 94 -21.12 45.29 -9.72
CA VAL A 94 -20.86 45.66 -8.32
C VAL A 94 -21.45 44.56 -7.42
N PRO A 95 -20.66 43.91 -6.57
CA PRO A 95 -21.14 42.79 -5.75
C PRO A 95 -21.95 43.25 -4.55
N MET A 96 -23.09 42.60 -4.31
CA MET A 96 -23.84 42.72 -3.04
C MET A 96 -23.45 41.66 -2.01
N PHE A 97 -22.91 40.53 -2.49
CA PHE A 97 -22.52 39.38 -1.67
C PHE A 97 -21.22 38.76 -2.19
N ILE A 98 -20.57 37.98 -1.32
CA ILE A 98 -19.43 37.15 -1.69
C ILE A 98 -19.86 36.16 -2.79
N SER A 99 -19.03 36.03 -3.83
CA SER A 99 -19.29 35.13 -4.95
C SER A 99 -19.14 33.67 -4.53
N GLU A 100 -20.26 32.93 -4.51
CA GLU A 100 -20.26 31.47 -4.33
C GLU A 100 -19.41 30.76 -5.39
N HIS A 101 -19.47 31.25 -6.63
CA HIS A 101 -18.67 30.70 -7.72
C HIS A 101 -17.16 30.83 -7.42
N CYS A 102 -16.72 31.95 -6.86
CA CYS A 102 -15.32 32.14 -6.47
C CYS A 102 -14.89 31.15 -5.39
N PHE A 103 -15.75 30.90 -4.39
CA PHE A 103 -15.51 29.87 -3.37
C PHE A 103 -15.31 28.48 -3.99
N ILE A 104 -16.21 28.08 -4.90
CA ILE A 104 -16.15 26.79 -5.59
C ILE A 104 -14.84 26.65 -6.38
N GLN A 105 -14.47 27.66 -7.17
CA GLN A 105 -13.26 27.63 -8.00
C GLN A 105 -11.98 27.53 -7.17
N LEU A 106 -11.87 28.34 -6.10
CA LEU A 106 -10.71 28.29 -5.20
C LEU A 106 -10.63 26.95 -4.47
N SER A 107 -11.76 26.39 -4.03
CA SER A 107 -11.82 25.07 -3.39
C SER A 107 -11.37 23.96 -4.34
N ILE A 108 -11.86 23.94 -5.60
CA ILE A 108 -11.42 22.99 -6.63
C ILE A 108 -9.91 23.11 -6.86
N ARG A 109 -9.38 24.35 -6.95
CA ARG A 109 -7.95 24.60 -7.13
C ARG A 109 -7.12 24.01 -5.99
N GLN A 110 -7.57 24.15 -4.74
CA GLN A 110 -6.89 23.60 -3.57
C GLN A 110 -6.95 22.08 -3.53
N ILE A 111 -8.14 21.49 -3.70
CA ILE A 111 -8.33 20.03 -3.67
C ILE A 111 -7.53 19.34 -4.79
N LYS A 112 -7.37 19.99 -5.96
CA LYS A 112 -6.62 19.43 -7.09
C LYS A 112 -5.15 19.13 -6.74
N ARG A 113 -4.57 19.87 -5.79
CA ARG A 113 -3.19 19.65 -5.30
C ARG A 113 -3.03 18.32 -4.57
N LEU A 114 -4.13 17.74 -4.05
CA LEU A 114 -4.12 16.44 -3.37
C LEU A 114 -4.00 15.25 -4.34
N LYS A 115 -4.16 15.45 -5.66
CA LYS A 115 -4.14 14.35 -6.64
C LYS A 115 -2.80 13.62 -6.65
N GLU A 116 -1.71 14.34 -6.91
CA GLU A 116 -0.35 13.78 -7.01
C GLU A 116 0.09 13.05 -5.73
N PRO A 117 0.00 13.63 -4.51
CA PRO A 117 0.39 12.92 -3.30
C PRO A 117 -0.48 11.68 -3.04
N SER A 118 -1.78 11.71 -3.39
CA SER A 118 -2.66 10.54 -3.26
C SER A 118 -2.20 9.37 -4.12
N VAL A 119 -1.80 9.66 -5.36
CA VAL A 119 -1.32 8.64 -6.32
C VAL A 119 0.06 8.14 -5.92
N ALA A 120 0.98 9.03 -5.54
CA ALA A 120 2.32 8.68 -5.10
C ALA A 120 2.32 7.78 -3.86
N PHE A 121 1.31 7.91 -3.00
CA PHE A 121 1.16 7.05 -1.84
C PHE A 121 0.95 5.57 -2.18
N VAL A 122 0.30 5.29 -3.32
CA VAL A 122 0.12 3.93 -3.82
C VAL A 122 1.48 3.28 -4.09
N ASP A 123 2.45 4.04 -4.61
CA ASP A 123 3.82 3.55 -4.84
C ASP A 123 4.51 3.18 -3.51
N THR A 124 4.33 3.98 -2.46
CA THR A 124 4.85 3.68 -1.12
C THR A 124 4.30 2.35 -0.58
N ILE A 125 2.98 2.15 -0.64
CA ILE A 125 2.37 0.89 -0.16
C ILE A 125 2.79 -0.30 -1.02
N LYS A 126 2.90 -0.11 -2.34
CA LYS A 126 3.40 -1.13 -3.26
C LYS A 126 4.84 -1.55 -2.93
N ASN A 127 5.72 -0.60 -2.63
CA ASN A 127 7.09 -0.91 -2.21
C ASN A 127 7.11 -1.73 -0.90
N ILE A 128 6.27 -1.37 0.08
CA ILE A 128 6.13 -2.16 1.31
C ILE A 128 5.64 -3.60 1.01
N LEU A 129 4.70 -3.77 0.08
CA LEU A 129 4.25 -5.11 -0.34
C LEU A 129 5.36 -5.92 -1.00
N LEU A 130 6.22 -5.29 -1.82
CA LEU A 130 7.38 -5.95 -2.41
C LEU A 130 8.40 -6.38 -1.33
N GLU A 131 8.68 -5.51 -0.37
CA GLU A 131 9.54 -5.85 0.78
C GLU A 131 8.99 -7.05 1.57
N ILE A 132 7.66 -7.14 1.70
CA ILE A 132 6.98 -8.28 2.34
C ILE A 132 7.18 -9.57 1.53
N VAL A 133 7.02 -9.53 0.22
CA VAL A 133 7.26 -10.70 -0.67
C VAL A 133 8.70 -11.19 -0.56
N ASP A 134 9.66 -10.27 -0.55
CA ASP A 134 11.08 -10.58 -0.38
C ASP A 134 11.36 -11.17 1.00
N TYR A 135 10.76 -10.60 2.04
CA TYR A 135 10.89 -11.11 3.39
C TYR A 135 10.33 -12.53 3.53
N CYS A 136 9.16 -12.83 2.96
CA CYS A 136 8.59 -14.18 2.93
C CYS A 136 9.58 -15.18 2.31
N THR A 137 10.25 -14.79 1.23
CA THR A 137 11.26 -15.64 0.56
C THR A 137 12.55 -15.80 1.38
N SER A 138 12.85 -14.85 2.26
CA SER A 138 14.00 -14.91 3.18
C SER A 138 13.73 -15.79 4.41
N LYS A 139 12.48 -15.81 4.91
CA LYS A 139 12.07 -16.54 6.11
C LYS A 139 11.76 -18.02 5.88
N ILE A 140 11.50 -18.43 4.65
CA ILE A 140 11.35 -19.85 4.31
C ILE A 140 12.61 -20.60 4.74
N VAL A 141 12.41 -21.74 5.42
CA VAL A 141 13.47 -22.56 6.02
C VAL A 141 14.63 -22.72 5.03
N GLU A 142 15.85 -22.36 5.46
CA GLU A 142 17.04 -22.42 4.61
C GLU A 142 17.24 -23.80 3.97
N GLN A 143 16.83 -24.86 4.67
CA GLN A 143 16.86 -26.23 4.16
C GLN A 143 15.93 -26.44 2.96
N GLU A 144 14.69 -25.95 3.01
CA GLU A 144 13.75 -26.03 1.87
C GLU A 144 14.20 -25.12 0.73
N LYS A 145 14.68 -23.92 1.05
CA LYS A 145 15.20 -22.96 0.06
C LYS A 145 16.42 -23.50 -0.69
N ASN A 146 17.34 -24.15 0.02
CA ASN A 146 18.52 -24.79 -0.57
C ASN A 146 18.14 -26.03 -1.40
N ARG A 147 16.98 -26.64 -1.12
CA ARG A 147 16.48 -27.78 -1.88
C ARG A 147 15.99 -27.37 -3.25
N PHE A 148 15.13 -26.35 -3.37
CA PHE A 148 14.57 -25.90 -4.66
C PHE A 148 14.83 -24.41 -4.96
N PRO A 149 16.11 -23.97 -5.06
CA PRO A 149 16.45 -22.55 -5.14
C PRO A 149 15.88 -21.86 -6.39
N ARG A 150 15.80 -22.60 -7.50
CA ARG A 150 15.25 -22.11 -8.79
C ARG A 150 13.76 -21.82 -8.67
N LEU A 151 13.01 -22.71 -8.03
CA LEU A 151 11.58 -22.56 -7.81
C LEU A 151 11.28 -21.34 -6.94
N TYR A 152 11.95 -21.18 -5.80
CA TYR A 152 11.74 -20.02 -4.92
C TYR A 152 12.09 -18.69 -5.59
N LYS A 153 13.18 -18.64 -6.36
CA LYS A 153 13.53 -17.44 -7.14
C LYS A 153 12.44 -17.12 -8.17
N ARG A 154 11.86 -18.13 -8.81
CA ARG A 154 10.77 -17.93 -9.76
C ARG A 154 9.49 -17.49 -9.08
N ILE A 155 9.10 -18.11 -7.96
CA ILE A 155 7.92 -17.74 -7.16
C ILE A 155 8.03 -16.29 -6.71
N ASN A 156 9.16 -15.88 -6.14
CA ASN A 156 9.38 -14.50 -5.72
C ASN A 156 9.20 -13.52 -6.91
N LYS A 157 9.83 -13.81 -8.06
CA LYS A 157 9.68 -12.98 -9.25
C LYS A 157 8.21 -12.86 -9.68
N VAL A 158 7.49 -13.97 -9.76
CA VAL A 158 6.07 -13.96 -10.15
C VAL A 158 5.21 -13.22 -9.12
N ALA A 159 5.48 -13.40 -7.82
CA ALA A 159 4.78 -12.66 -6.76
C ALA A 159 5.01 -11.14 -6.86
N CYS A 160 6.24 -10.71 -7.15
CA CYS A 160 6.56 -9.32 -7.43
C CYS A 160 5.82 -8.80 -8.68
N ASP A 161 5.76 -9.60 -9.75
CA ASP A 161 5.03 -9.26 -10.98
C ASP A 161 3.53 -9.07 -10.70
N ILE A 162 2.90 -9.94 -9.90
CA ILE A 162 1.49 -9.82 -9.46
C ILE A 162 1.24 -8.50 -8.74
N VAL A 163 2.12 -8.12 -7.80
CA VAL A 163 2.00 -6.84 -7.08
C VAL A 163 2.15 -5.65 -8.03
N ASN A 164 3.08 -5.73 -8.99
CA ASN A 164 3.32 -4.68 -9.98
C ASN A 164 2.13 -4.48 -10.93
N GLU A 165 1.47 -5.56 -11.36
CA GLU A 165 0.29 -5.50 -12.25
C GLU A 165 -0.89 -4.77 -11.59
N ARG A 166 -1.01 -4.83 -10.26
CA ARG A 166 -2.05 -4.15 -9.50
C ARG A 166 -1.79 -2.67 -9.24
N LEU A 167 -0.62 -2.14 -9.60
CA LEU A 167 -0.26 -0.74 -9.35
C LEU A 167 -1.16 0.23 -10.14
N GLN A 168 -1.26 0.04 -11.45
CA GLN A 168 -1.97 0.97 -12.33
C GLN A 168 -3.48 1.01 -12.07
N PRO A 169 -4.20 -0.12 -11.93
CA PRO A 169 -5.62 -0.10 -11.55
C PRO A 169 -5.87 0.63 -10.22
N THR A 170 -4.98 0.45 -9.24
CA THR A 170 -5.10 1.11 -7.93
C THR A 170 -4.92 2.62 -8.06
N LYS A 171 -3.94 3.08 -8.85
CA LYS A 171 -3.72 4.51 -9.11
C LYS A 171 -4.95 5.14 -9.77
N GLU A 172 -5.49 4.51 -10.80
CA GLU A 172 -6.70 5.00 -11.48
C GLU A 172 -7.91 5.09 -10.54
N PHE A 173 -8.06 4.11 -9.65
CA PHE A 173 -9.13 4.13 -8.65
C PHE A 173 -8.96 5.27 -7.64
N VAL A 174 -7.74 5.49 -7.14
CA VAL A 174 -7.42 6.63 -6.26
C VAL A 174 -7.65 7.97 -6.96
N GLU A 175 -7.27 8.09 -8.24
CA GLU A 175 -7.56 9.30 -9.02
C GLU A 175 -9.06 9.57 -9.14
N LYS A 176 -9.87 8.52 -9.36
CA LYS A 176 -11.34 8.65 -9.39
C LYS A 176 -11.88 9.17 -8.05
N ILE A 177 -11.32 8.72 -6.92
CA ILE A 177 -11.71 9.22 -5.58
C ILE A 177 -11.45 10.72 -5.45
N VAL A 178 -10.29 11.20 -5.85
CA VAL A 178 -9.98 12.63 -5.82
C VAL A 178 -10.87 13.40 -6.78
N ASN A 179 -11.12 12.88 -7.98
CA ASN A 179 -12.02 13.50 -8.96
C ASN A 179 -13.47 13.59 -8.45
N MET A 180 -13.94 12.65 -7.63
CA MET A 180 -15.25 12.76 -6.97
C MET A 180 -15.33 13.99 -6.05
N GLN A 181 -14.25 14.31 -5.33
CA GLN A 181 -14.20 15.51 -4.48
C GLN A 181 -14.16 16.82 -5.30
N LEU A 182 -13.61 16.78 -6.52
CA LEU A 182 -13.53 17.94 -7.41
C LEU A 182 -14.85 18.26 -8.11
N ASN A 183 -15.66 17.24 -8.39
CA ASN A 183 -16.90 17.40 -9.18
C ASN A 183 -18.10 17.88 -8.35
N TYR A 184 -18.07 17.71 -7.03
CA TYR A 184 -19.16 18.14 -6.16
C TYR A 184 -18.66 18.70 -4.83
N ILE A 185 -18.98 19.97 -4.57
CA ILE A 185 -18.70 20.65 -3.30
C ILE A 185 -19.96 20.64 -2.44
N ASN A 186 -19.88 19.98 -1.28
CA ASN A 186 -21.00 19.87 -0.37
C ASN A 186 -20.95 20.94 0.74
N ILE A 187 -21.54 22.11 0.47
CA ILE A 187 -21.67 23.18 1.47
C ILE A 187 -22.62 22.85 2.64
N ARG A 188 -23.31 21.70 2.60
CA ARG A 188 -24.20 21.21 3.67
C ARG A 188 -23.51 20.16 4.55
N HIS A 189 -22.20 20.02 4.43
CA HIS A 189 -21.44 19.06 5.22
C HIS A 189 -21.50 19.40 6.73
N PRO A 190 -21.73 18.43 7.63
CA PRO A 190 -21.89 18.70 9.07
C PRO A 190 -20.70 19.42 9.71
N GLU A 191 -19.48 19.13 9.26
CA GLU A 191 -18.25 19.79 9.75
C GLU A 191 -17.97 21.13 9.06
N PHE A 192 -18.71 21.46 7.98
CA PHE A 192 -18.56 22.73 7.27
C PHE A 192 -19.48 23.78 7.91
N VAL A 193 -18.91 24.53 8.85
CA VAL A 193 -19.60 25.61 9.54
C VAL A 193 -19.53 26.87 8.68
N LEU A 194 -20.64 27.19 8.02
CA LEU A 194 -20.80 28.50 7.40
C LEU A 194 -20.59 29.56 8.47
N LEU A 195 -19.65 30.48 8.23
CA LEU A 195 -19.55 31.72 8.97
C LEU A 195 -20.88 32.45 8.75
N GLN A 196 -21.84 32.26 9.67
CA GLN A 196 -22.92 33.23 9.81
C GLN A 196 -22.20 34.52 10.15
N LYS A 197 -22.13 35.47 9.20
CA LYS A 197 -21.74 36.84 9.52
C LYS A 197 -22.59 37.19 10.75
N PRO A 198 -22.00 37.54 11.92
CA PRO A 198 -22.81 38.21 12.93
C PRO A 198 -23.47 39.37 12.19
N ILE A 199 -24.79 39.42 12.21
CA ILE A 199 -25.52 40.59 11.70
C ILE A 199 -24.83 41.76 12.39
N PRO A 200 -24.25 42.73 11.65
CA PRO A 200 -23.61 43.85 12.31
C PRO A 200 -24.69 44.51 13.17
N GLU A 201 -24.59 44.35 14.48
CA GLU A 201 -25.26 45.24 15.41
C GLU A 201 -24.72 46.63 15.05
N LYS A 202 -25.52 47.40 14.33
CA LYS A 202 -25.22 48.80 14.08
C LYS A 202 -25.07 49.48 15.44
N LYS A 203 -23.84 49.61 15.92
CA LYS A 203 -23.49 50.71 16.80
C LYS A 203 -23.28 51.90 15.88
N GLU A 204 -24.36 52.66 15.69
CA GLU A 204 -24.28 54.00 15.10
C GLU A 204 -23.36 54.84 15.98
N VAL A 205 -22.08 54.90 15.61
CA VAL A 205 -21.19 55.97 16.01
C VAL A 205 -20.89 56.72 14.74
N ILE A 206 -21.61 57.82 14.54
CA ILE A 206 -21.34 58.80 13.49
C ILE A 206 -19.94 59.36 13.79
N LYS A 207 -18.94 58.91 13.05
CA LYS A 207 -17.65 59.60 12.95
C LYS A 207 -17.66 60.35 11.62
N GLU A 208 -17.59 61.67 11.69
CA GLU A 208 -17.40 62.53 10.53
C GLU A 208 -15.99 62.28 9.99
N GLU A 209 -15.90 61.60 8.83
CA GLU A 209 -14.65 61.47 8.09
C GLU A 209 -14.51 62.58 7.04
N PRO A 210 -13.29 63.07 6.77
CA PRO A 210 -13.06 64.20 5.87
C PRO A 210 -13.43 63.86 4.41
N ILE A 211 -14.08 64.82 3.75
CA ILE A 211 -14.84 64.67 2.49
C ILE A 211 -13.95 64.40 1.26
N TYR A 212 -12.61 64.43 1.36
CA TYR A 212 -11.73 64.18 0.22
C TYR A 212 -10.44 63.46 0.63
N SER A 213 -10.48 62.13 0.71
CA SER A 213 -9.32 61.29 0.42
C SER A 213 -9.43 60.83 -1.03
N THR A 214 -8.42 61.12 -1.85
CA THR A 214 -8.36 60.63 -3.24
C THR A 214 -8.29 59.10 -3.21
N PRO A 215 -9.24 58.35 -3.81
CA PRO A 215 -9.17 56.90 -3.83
C PRO A 215 -7.98 56.47 -4.70
N THR A 216 -7.07 55.70 -4.12
CA THR A 216 -5.99 55.03 -4.86
C THR A 216 -6.66 54.05 -5.85
N PRO A 217 -6.53 54.21 -7.19
CA PRO A 217 -7.39 53.53 -8.18
C PRO A 217 -7.30 51.99 -8.25
N PHE A 218 -6.53 51.35 -7.37
CA PHE A 218 -6.28 49.91 -7.38
C PHE A 218 -6.22 49.27 -5.97
N ALA A 219 -6.35 50.06 -4.90
CA ALA A 219 -6.36 49.51 -3.54
C ALA A 219 -7.70 48.83 -3.26
N ALA A 220 -7.68 47.64 -2.66
CA ALA A 220 -8.89 46.98 -2.19
C ALA A 220 -9.54 47.82 -1.08
N ASP A 221 -10.87 47.94 -1.12
CA ASP A 221 -11.59 48.58 -0.03
C ASP A 221 -11.67 47.65 1.19
N GLU A 222 -12.00 48.21 2.35
CA GLU A 222 -12.06 47.46 3.62
C GLU A 222 -13.08 46.29 3.55
N ALA A 223 -14.15 46.47 2.78
CA ALA A 223 -15.17 45.45 2.56
C ALA A 223 -14.66 44.27 1.72
N GLU A 224 -13.93 44.54 0.64
CA GLU A 224 -13.31 43.54 -0.24
C GLU A 224 -12.24 42.74 0.51
N LEU A 225 -11.49 43.40 1.41
CA LEU A 225 -10.52 42.72 2.27
C LEU A 225 -11.21 41.77 3.27
N GLU A 226 -12.31 42.18 3.90
CA GLU A 226 -13.09 41.33 4.81
C GLU A 226 -13.73 40.14 4.09
N ASP A 227 -14.28 40.37 2.90
CA ASP A 227 -14.81 39.32 2.04
C ASP A 227 -13.71 38.34 1.59
N CYS A 228 -12.51 38.83 1.28
CA CYS A 228 -11.32 38.02 1.02
C CYS A 228 -10.96 37.12 2.21
N LYS A 229 -10.89 37.68 3.42
CA LYS A 229 -10.59 36.89 4.64
C LYS A 229 -11.66 35.86 4.93
N THR A 230 -12.93 36.19 4.73
CA THR A 230 -14.05 35.26 4.86
C THR A 230 -13.89 34.10 3.86
N LEU A 231 -13.60 34.41 2.60
CA LEU A 231 -13.45 33.41 1.56
C LEU A 231 -12.26 32.48 1.79
N GLN A 232 -11.10 33.01 2.22
CA GLN A 232 -9.94 32.22 2.60
C GLN A 232 -10.28 31.20 3.70
N LYS A 233 -10.96 31.65 4.76
CA LYS A 233 -11.36 30.77 5.87
C LYS A 233 -12.28 29.64 5.40
N LEU A 234 -13.27 29.94 4.56
CA LEU A 234 -14.18 28.94 4.02
C LEU A 234 -13.46 27.92 3.13
N VAL A 235 -12.57 28.37 2.24
CA VAL A 235 -11.79 27.48 1.36
C VAL A 235 -10.89 26.57 2.18
N ILE A 236 -10.19 27.12 3.17
CA ILE A 236 -9.30 26.36 4.08
C ILE A 236 -10.10 25.31 4.84
N GLN A 237 -11.23 25.70 5.46
CA GLN A 237 -12.08 24.79 6.19
C GLN A 237 -12.60 23.64 5.32
N TYR A 238 -13.09 23.94 4.11
CA TYR A 238 -13.58 22.91 3.20
C TYR A 238 -12.45 21.98 2.72
N TYR A 239 -11.28 22.54 2.42
CA TYR A 239 -10.09 21.78 2.07
C TYR A 239 -9.69 20.81 3.18
N GLU A 240 -9.68 21.24 4.44
CA GLU A 240 -9.32 20.39 5.59
C GLU A 240 -10.29 19.22 5.76
N ILE A 241 -11.60 19.45 5.58
CA ILE A 241 -12.61 18.38 5.62
C ILE A 241 -12.32 17.33 4.54
N VAL A 242 -12.08 17.77 3.29
CA VAL A 242 -11.76 16.86 2.18
C VAL A 242 -10.44 16.13 2.42
N CYS A 243 -9.41 16.85 2.88
CA CYS A 243 -8.09 16.32 3.19
C CYS A 243 -8.17 15.22 4.25
N ASN A 244 -8.88 15.47 5.36
CA ASN A 244 -9.09 14.51 6.44
C ASN A 244 -9.89 13.28 5.97
N SER A 245 -10.95 13.51 5.19
CA SER A 245 -11.77 12.43 4.62
C SER A 245 -10.96 11.51 3.71
N LEU A 246 -10.13 12.09 2.83
CA LEU A 246 -9.22 11.35 1.96
C LEU A 246 -8.17 10.58 2.78
N GLN A 247 -7.47 11.26 3.69
CA GLN A 247 -6.35 10.72 4.44
C GLN A 247 -6.77 9.59 5.40
N TYR A 248 -7.81 9.80 6.20
CA TYR A 248 -8.16 8.90 7.30
C TYR A 248 -9.20 7.84 6.93
N SER A 249 -9.87 7.98 5.77
CA SER A 249 -10.95 7.07 5.39
C SER A 249 -10.81 6.57 3.96
N MET A 250 -10.90 7.45 2.95
CA MET A 250 -11.08 7.00 1.57
C MET A 250 -9.84 6.33 0.98
N LEU A 251 -8.65 6.94 1.11
CA LEU A 251 -7.41 6.39 0.54
C LEU A 251 -6.98 5.07 1.19
N PRO A 252 -6.95 4.93 2.53
CA PRO A 252 -6.59 3.65 3.15
C PRO A 252 -7.54 2.52 2.75
N LYS A 253 -8.86 2.78 2.73
CA LYS A 253 -9.86 1.77 2.32
C LYS A 253 -9.69 1.38 0.86
N ALA A 254 -9.49 2.36 -0.03
CA ALA A 254 -9.29 2.13 -1.46
C ALA A 254 -8.03 1.28 -1.74
N ILE A 255 -6.89 1.66 -1.15
CA ILE A 255 -5.63 0.94 -1.34
C ILE A 255 -5.70 -0.46 -0.71
N MET A 256 -6.30 -0.58 0.47
CA MET A 256 -6.50 -1.90 1.08
C MET A 256 -7.38 -2.79 0.20
N MET A 257 -8.43 -2.26 -0.41
CA MET A 257 -9.33 -3.03 -1.26
C MET A 257 -8.68 -3.43 -2.60
N GLU A 258 -8.16 -2.46 -3.35
CA GLU A 258 -7.71 -2.65 -4.74
C GLU A 258 -6.31 -3.27 -4.88
N LEU A 259 -5.45 -3.08 -3.88
CA LEU A 259 -4.06 -3.54 -3.88
C LEU A 259 -3.84 -4.63 -2.85
N VAL A 260 -3.91 -4.31 -1.55
CA VAL A 260 -3.44 -5.23 -0.49
C VAL A 260 -4.31 -6.48 -0.40
N ASN A 261 -5.63 -6.32 -0.27
CA ASN A 261 -6.56 -7.44 -0.14
C ASN A 261 -6.72 -8.18 -1.47
N HIS A 262 -6.68 -7.47 -2.60
CA HIS A 262 -6.71 -8.10 -3.92
C HIS A 262 -5.53 -9.07 -4.08
N VAL A 263 -4.31 -8.59 -3.86
CA VAL A 263 -3.11 -9.45 -3.93
C VAL A 263 -3.23 -10.58 -2.89
N LYS A 264 -3.55 -10.28 -1.63
CA LYS A 264 -3.67 -11.31 -0.58
C LYS A 264 -4.65 -12.44 -0.93
N ASN A 265 -5.77 -12.12 -1.57
CA ASN A 265 -6.81 -13.09 -1.88
C ASN A 265 -6.49 -13.89 -3.14
N ASN A 266 -5.88 -13.27 -4.15
CA ASN A 266 -5.68 -13.87 -5.47
C ASN A 266 -4.28 -14.43 -5.71
N ILE A 267 -3.28 -14.08 -4.88
CA ILE A 267 -1.87 -14.49 -5.07
C ILE A 267 -1.69 -16.00 -5.19
N HIS A 268 -2.53 -16.81 -4.54
CA HIS A 268 -2.46 -18.27 -4.67
C HIS A 268 -2.82 -18.74 -6.08
N GLU A 269 -3.99 -18.36 -6.57
CA GLU A 269 -4.50 -18.75 -7.89
C GLU A 269 -3.60 -18.19 -9.00
N GLU A 270 -3.18 -16.93 -8.89
CA GLU A 270 -2.29 -16.30 -9.86
C GLU A 270 -0.89 -16.94 -9.89
N LEU A 271 -0.33 -17.33 -8.73
CA LEU A 271 0.94 -18.06 -8.69
C LEU A 271 0.82 -19.44 -9.34
N GLU A 272 -0.26 -20.19 -9.04
CA GLU A 272 -0.49 -21.49 -9.64
C GLU A 272 -0.62 -21.39 -11.17
N GLU A 273 -1.41 -20.44 -11.67
CA GLU A 273 -1.61 -20.23 -13.11
C GLU A 273 -0.31 -19.80 -13.80
N LYS A 274 0.38 -18.78 -13.28
CA LYS A 274 1.61 -18.24 -13.88
C LYS A 274 2.80 -19.20 -13.81
N ILE A 275 2.83 -20.11 -12.84
CA ILE A 275 3.85 -21.15 -12.78
C ILE A 275 3.48 -22.34 -13.68
N ALA A 276 2.21 -22.74 -13.72
CA ALA A 276 1.75 -23.80 -14.60
C ALA A 276 1.94 -23.46 -16.09
N SER A 277 1.76 -22.19 -16.47
CA SER A 277 1.97 -21.72 -17.85
C SER A 277 3.42 -21.87 -18.35
N LEU A 278 4.39 -22.13 -17.46
CA LEU A 278 5.78 -22.42 -17.81
C LEU A 278 6.00 -23.82 -18.40
N GLY A 279 4.99 -24.70 -18.35
CA GLY A 279 5.03 -26.02 -18.98
C GLY A 279 6.20 -26.88 -18.48
N ASP A 280 7.01 -27.42 -19.39
CA ASP A 280 8.13 -28.30 -19.06
C ASP A 280 9.25 -27.62 -18.26
N VAL A 281 9.34 -26.28 -18.29
CA VAL A 281 10.31 -25.53 -17.48
C VAL A 281 10.08 -25.76 -15.98
N VAL A 282 8.85 -26.05 -15.56
CA VAL A 282 8.54 -26.37 -14.15
C VAL A 282 9.34 -27.57 -13.66
N LYS A 283 9.58 -28.58 -14.51
CA LYS A 283 10.40 -29.75 -14.14
C LYS A 283 11.82 -29.34 -13.78
N GLU A 284 12.40 -28.41 -14.53
CA GLU A 284 13.74 -27.85 -14.27
C GLU A 284 13.80 -26.97 -13.02
N LEU A 285 12.70 -26.30 -12.67
CA LEU A 285 12.60 -25.51 -11.45
C LEU A 285 12.49 -26.38 -10.20
N THR A 286 11.87 -27.56 -10.32
CA THR A 286 11.71 -28.55 -9.25
C THR A 286 12.91 -29.48 -9.11
N LYS A 287 13.98 -29.31 -9.88
CA LYS A 287 15.22 -30.05 -9.66
C LYS A 287 15.89 -29.58 -8.37
N GLU A 288 16.38 -30.55 -7.61
CA GLU A 288 17.12 -30.27 -6.39
C GLU A 288 18.47 -29.61 -6.71
N SER A 289 19.01 -28.88 -5.73
CA SER A 289 20.37 -28.38 -5.84
C SER A 289 21.39 -29.51 -5.80
N GLU A 290 22.51 -29.34 -6.50
CA GLU A 290 23.59 -30.34 -6.57
C GLU A 290 24.10 -30.73 -5.17
N ALA A 291 24.17 -29.78 -4.24
CA ALA A 291 24.58 -30.05 -2.86
C ALA A 291 23.60 -30.98 -2.12
N ILE A 292 22.30 -30.80 -2.32
CA ILE A 292 21.27 -31.67 -1.73
C ILE A 292 21.28 -33.03 -2.42
N THR A 293 21.42 -33.07 -3.75
CA THR A 293 21.51 -34.30 -4.53
C THR A 293 22.70 -35.16 -4.09
N GLN A 294 23.91 -34.59 -4.02
CA GLN A 294 25.11 -35.28 -3.53
C GLN A 294 24.95 -35.76 -2.08
N LYS A 295 24.36 -34.93 -1.21
CA LYS A 295 24.11 -35.31 0.19
C LYS A 295 23.13 -36.47 0.28
N ARG A 296 22.09 -36.50 -0.57
CA ARG A 296 21.16 -37.63 -0.64
C ARG A 296 21.85 -38.89 -1.15
N GLU A 297 22.61 -38.82 -2.24
CA GLU A 297 23.37 -39.96 -2.78
C GLU A 297 24.30 -40.56 -1.71
N GLN A 298 25.10 -39.74 -1.04
CA GLN A 298 25.98 -40.19 0.04
C GLN A 298 25.22 -40.83 1.21
N THR A 299 24.04 -40.29 1.54
CA THR A 299 23.21 -40.84 2.63
C THR A 299 22.61 -42.18 2.22
N LEU A 300 22.15 -42.31 0.96
CA LEU A 300 21.65 -43.56 0.38
C LEU A 300 22.73 -44.65 0.36
N THR A 301 23.94 -44.34 -0.14
CA THR A 301 25.04 -45.30 -0.15
C THR A 301 25.39 -45.80 1.26
N LYS A 302 25.47 -44.89 2.23
CA LYS A 302 25.69 -45.27 3.65
C LYS A 302 24.55 -46.14 4.20
N LEU A 303 23.32 -45.88 3.78
CA LEU A 303 22.15 -46.64 4.21
C LEU A 303 22.19 -48.06 3.64
N GLU A 304 22.52 -48.21 2.36
CA GLU A 304 22.73 -49.51 1.72
C GLU A 304 23.86 -50.32 2.38
N GLU A 305 24.99 -49.68 2.66
CA GLU A 305 26.12 -50.32 3.36
C GLU A 305 25.71 -50.84 4.75
N LEU A 306 24.92 -50.05 5.49
CA LEU A 306 24.44 -50.43 6.81
C LEU A 306 23.34 -51.49 6.76
N GLU A 307 22.50 -51.51 5.73
CA GLU A 307 21.55 -52.60 5.51
C GLU A 307 22.28 -53.90 5.18
N ARG A 308 23.30 -53.86 4.32
CA ARG A 308 24.15 -55.03 4.06
C ARG A 308 24.84 -55.52 5.33
N ALA A 309 25.41 -54.62 6.14
CA ALA A 309 26.03 -54.97 7.41
C ALA A 309 25.01 -55.59 8.38
N LYS A 310 23.79 -55.05 8.44
CA LYS A 310 22.70 -55.60 9.26
C LYS A 310 22.31 -57.00 8.81
N THR A 311 22.11 -57.23 7.50
CA THR A 311 21.76 -58.55 6.98
C THR A 311 22.86 -59.56 7.26
N LEU A 312 24.13 -59.17 7.12
CA LEU A 312 25.27 -60.02 7.44
C LEU A 312 25.28 -60.44 8.91
N LEU A 313 25.06 -59.49 9.83
CA LEU A 313 24.96 -59.79 11.27
C LEU A 313 23.79 -60.72 11.60
N GLN A 314 22.65 -60.57 10.92
CA GLN A 314 21.51 -61.48 11.09
C GLN A 314 21.87 -62.91 10.64
N THR A 315 22.47 -63.08 9.45
CA THR A 315 22.96 -64.40 9.01
C THR A 315 23.99 -65.00 9.95
N ILE A 316 24.92 -64.22 10.51
CA ILE A 316 25.90 -64.73 11.49
C ILE A 316 25.19 -65.18 12.77
N SER A 317 24.16 -64.45 13.23
CA SER A 317 23.38 -64.85 14.41
C SER A 317 22.56 -66.11 14.19
N GLU A 318 22.06 -66.33 12.97
CA GLU A 318 21.29 -67.53 12.59
C GLU A 318 22.18 -68.77 12.43
N VAL A 319 23.46 -68.59 12.04
CA VAL A 319 24.44 -69.69 11.88
C VAL A 319 25.10 -70.08 13.21
N ASN A 320 25.13 -69.19 14.20
CA ASN A 320 25.70 -69.44 15.54
C ASN A 320 24.66 -69.93 16.58
N MET A 321 23.43 -70.23 16.15
CA MET A 321 22.41 -70.98 16.91
C MET A 321 22.31 -72.41 16.38
#